data_AF-A0A662TQI0-F1
#
_entry.id   AF-A0A662TQI0-F1
#
_cell.length_a   1.000
_cell.length_b   1.000
_cell.length_c   1.000
_cell.angle_alpha   90.00
_cell.angle_beta   90.00
_cell.angle_gamma   90.00
#
_symmetry.space_group_name_H-M   'P 1'
#
loop_
_entity.id
_entity.type
_entity.pdbx_description
1 polymer ?
#
loop_
_entity_poly.entity_id
_entity_poly.type
_entity_poly.pdbx_seq_one_letter_code
_entity_poly.pdbx_strand_id
1 'polypeptide(L)'
;MAMSGKTPEQILRELVEQLGAQRVREILSQVEAAVPPTKMDVLRTRICPTGRGAVFRLKRAVWAVIGEENLDEEKSKENWGEFARKLIEFLNAHRISERPMRITLYYTIQDSVFKPLRAEIEYFPIEPERITFVPTS
;
A
#
# COMPACT_ATOMS: atom_id res chain seq x y z
N MET A 1 -17.89 16.29 13.58
CA MET A 1 -18.88 15.65 12.70
C MET A 1 -18.14 14.99 11.56
N ALA A 2 -18.05 13.67 11.54
CA ALA A 2 -17.39 12.94 10.45
C ALA A 2 -18.40 12.74 9.31
N MET A 3 -18.06 13.20 8.12
CA MET A 3 -18.77 12.87 6.88
C MET A 3 -18.54 11.38 6.61
N SER A 4 -19.46 10.51 7.04
CA SER A 4 -19.44 9.10 6.69
C SER A 4 -19.84 8.96 5.22
N GLY A 5 -18.85 8.93 4.32
CA GLY A 5 -19.06 8.61 2.91
C GLY A 5 -19.61 7.20 2.74
N LYS A 6 -20.35 6.98 1.64
CA LYS A 6 -20.84 5.64 1.25
C LYS A 6 -19.66 4.73 0.94
N THR A 7 -19.73 3.45 1.31
CA THR A 7 -18.70 2.46 0.94
C THR A 7 -18.71 2.20 -0.57
N PRO A 8 -17.61 1.69 -1.17
CA PRO A 8 -17.59 1.34 -2.59
C PRO A 8 -18.72 0.38 -3.00
N GLU A 9 -19.07 -0.55 -2.12
CA GLU A 9 -20.18 -1.50 -2.33
C GLU A 9 -21.55 -0.81 -2.31
N GLN A 10 -21.76 0.16 -1.41
CA GLN A 10 -22.99 0.96 -1.36
C GLN A 10 -23.15 1.83 -2.60
N ILE A 11 -22.06 2.44 -3.06
CA ILE A 11 -22.02 3.23 -4.30
C ILE A 11 -22.32 2.34 -5.50
N LEU A 12 -21.69 1.17 -5.59
CA LEU A 12 -21.90 0.25 -6.70
C LEU A 12 -23.35 -0.26 -6.73
N ARG A 13 -23.91 -0.60 -5.57
CA ARG A 13 -25.31 -1.03 -5.44
C ARG A 13 -26.27 0.05 -5.92
N GLU A 14 -26.09 1.28 -5.47
CA GLU A 14 -26.92 2.42 -5.85
C GLU A 14 -26.79 2.73 -7.35
N LEU A 15 -25.59 2.66 -7.92
CA LEU A 15 -25.37 2.81 -9.36
C LEU A 15 -26.07 1.71 -10.16
N VAL A 16 -26.03 0.46 -9.68
CA VAL A 16 -26.74 -0.66 -10.31
C VAL A 16 -28.25 -0.49 -10.22
N GLU A 17 -28.77 0.02 -9.10
CA GLU A 17 -30.20 0.33 -8.92
C GLU A 17 -30.64 1.49 -9.84
N GLN A 18 -29.81 2.52 -10.02
CA GLN A 18 -30.14 3.70 -10.82
C GLN A 18 -29.98 3.50 -12.33
N LEU A 19 -28.93 2.79 -12.75
CA LEU A 19 -28.52 2.70 -14.16
C LEU A 19 -28.71 1.30 -14.75
N GLY A 20 -28.95 0.29 -13.91
CA GLY A 20 -28.98 -1.11 -14.31
C GLY A 20 -27.59 -1.72 -14.44
N ALA A 21 -27.47 -3.01 -14.09
CA ALA A 21 -26.19 -3.71 -14.06
C ALA A 21 -25.43 -3.68 -15.40
N GLN A 22 -26.14 -3.75 -16.52
CA GLN A 22 -25.52 -3.77 -17.85
C GLN A 22 -24.85 -2.43 -18.17
N ARG A 23 -25.53 -1.31 -17.86
CA ARG A 23 -24.98 0.03 -18.10
C ARG A 23 -23.80 0.33 -17.20
N VAL A 24 -23.86 -0.09 -15.94
CA VAL A 24 -22.74 0.04 -15.00
C VAL A 24 -21.52 -0.72 -15.50
N ARG A 25 -21.66 -1.95 -16.00
CA ARG A 25 -20.54 -2.69 -16.60
C ARG A 25 -19.95 -1.98 -17.81
N GLU A 26 -20.80 -1.43 -18.66
CA GLU A 26 -20.38 -0.71 -19.87
C GLU A 26 -19.58 0.54 -19.51
N ILE A 27 -20.04 1.31 -18.51
CA ILE A 27 -19.33 2.47 -17.97
C ILE A 27 -18.00 2.05 -17.34
N LEU A 28 -17.98 1.00 -16.52
CA LEU A 28 -16.75 0.52 -15.89
C LEU A 28 -15.73 0.08 -16.95
N SER A 29 -16.17 -0.62 -17.99
CA SER A 29 -15.31 -1.01 -19.11
C SER A 29 -14.77 0.19 -19.89
N GLN A 30 -15.59 1.23 -20.11
CA GLN A 30 -15.14 2.46 -20.74
C GLN A 30 -14.15 3.23 -19.87
N VAL A 31 -14.36 3.26 -18.55
CA VAL A 31 -13.42 3.86 -17.60
C VAL A 31 -12.11 3.09 -17.58
N GLU A 32 -12.14 1.76 -17.52
CA GLU A 32 -10.95 0.91 -17.61
C GLU A 32 -10.20 1.08 -18.94
N ALA A 33 -10.92 1.25 -20.05
CA ALA A 33 -10.29 1.49 -21.35
C ALA A 33 -9.73 2.92 -21.50
N ALA A 34 -10.36 3.91 -20.85
CA ALA A 34 -9.92 5.31 -20.84
C ALA A 34 -8.79 5.58 -19.84
N VAL A 35 -8.61 4.71 -18.85
CA VAL A 35 -7.46 4.69 -17.96
C VAL A 35 -6.43 3.76 -18.59
N PRO A 36 -5.43 4.26 -19.34
CA PRO A 36 -4.39 3.38 -19.86
C PRO A 36 -3.78 2.59 -18.68
N PRO A 37 -3.38 1.32 -18.89
CA PRO A 37 -2.78 0.53 -17.82
C PRO A 37 -1.53 1.28 -17.35
N THR A 38 -1.67 1.98 -16.23
CA THR A 38 -0.58 2.73 -15.64
C THR A 38 0.49 1.71 -15.31
N LYS A 39 1.68 1.83 -15.93
CA LYS A 39 2.80 0.95 -15.65
C LYS A 39 3.02 0.94 -14.14
N MET A 40 2.71 -0.19 -13.52
CA MET A 40 2.70 -0.33 -12.08
C MET A 40 3.97 -1.05 -11.67
N ASP A 41 4.87 -0.31 -11.05
CA ASP A 41 6.11 -0.83 -10.51
C ASP A 41 5.91 -1.23 -9.05
N VAL A 42 6.82 -2.07 -8.53
CA VAL A 42 6.66 -2.72 -7.23
C VAL A 42 7.93 -2.59 -6.39
N LEU A 43 7.76 -2.12 -5.14
CA LEU A 43 8.78 -2.18 -4.10
C LEU A 43 8.37 -3.18 -3.03
N ARG A 44 9.19 -4.21 -2.80
CA ARG A 44 8.92 -5.24 -1.78
C ARG A 44 10.01 -5.27 -0.73
N THR A 45 9.62 -5.19 0.54
CA THR A 45 10.58 -5.34 1.64
C THR A 45 10.92 -6.82 1.89
N ARG A 46 12.08 -7.08 2.50
CA ARG A 46 12.30 -8.37 3.19
C ARG A 46 11.43 -8.43 4.44
N ILE A 47 11.23 -9.63 5.00
CA ILE A 47 10.59 -9.77 6.31
C ILE A 47 11.38 -8.94 7.33
N CYS A 48 10.68 -8.01 7.96
CA CYS A 48 11.22 -7.16 9.01
C CYS A 48 10.70 -7.66 10.36
N PRO A 49 11.48 -7.52 11.45
CA PRO A 49 11.03 -7.92 12.79
C PRO A 49 9.77 -7.18 13.28
N THR A 50 9.54 -5.97 12.77
CA THR A 50 8.37 -5.15 13.12
C THR A 50 7.83 -4.44 11.88
N GLY A 51 6.56 -4.03 11.93
CA GLY A 51 5.95 -3.19 10.91
C GLY A 51 6.57 -1.81 10.81
N ARG A 52 6.98 -1.22 11.94
CA ARG A 52 7.74 0.05 11.95
C ARG A 52 9.05 -0.09 11.17
N GLY A 53 9.75 -1.21 11.35
CA GLY A 53 10.95 -1.55 10.59
C GLY A 53 10.67 -1.72 9.09
N ALA A 54 9.56 -2.37 8.73
CA ALA A 54 9.17 -2.53 7.33
C ALA A 54 8.88 -1.19 6.65
N VAL A 55 8.11 -0.29 7.29
CA VAL A 55 7.82 1.05 6.77
C VAL A 55 9.10 1.87 6.59
N PHE A 56 10.05 1.78 7.53
CA PHE A 56 11.34 2.48 7.40
C PHE A 56 12.18 1.98 6.22
N ARG A 57 12.23 0.66 6.00
CA ARG A 57 12.90 0.08 4.82
C ARG A 57 12.22 0.49 3.53
N LEU A 58 10.89 0.54 3.53
CA LEU A 58 10.11 0.98 2.39
C LEU A 58 10.41 2.45 2.06
N LYS A 59 10.44 3.35 3.06
CA LYS A 59 10.84 4.75 2.90
C LYS A 59 12.19 4.88 2.18
N ARG A 60 13.19 4.09 2.61
CA ARG A 60 14.51 4.11 1.96
C ARG A 60 14.46 3.69 0.50
N ALA A 61 13.67 2.66 0.18
CA ALA A 61 13.50 2.21 -1.19
C ALA A 61 12.81 3.28 -2.05
N VAL A 62 11.78 3.95 -1.52
CA VAL A 62 11.13 5.08 -2.21
C VAL A 62 12.11 6.22 -2.46
N TRP A 63 12.97 6.55 -1.49
CA TRP A 63 13.98 7.62 -1.67
C TRP A 63 15.04 7.25 -2.70
N ALA A 64 15.42 5.97 -2.78
CA ALA A 64 16.30 5.49 -3.84
C ALA A 64 15.64 5.68 -5.22
N VAL A 65 14.37 5.28 -5.38
CA VAL A 65 13.63 5.48 -6.64
C VAL A 65 13.54 6.96 -7.03
N ILE A 66 13.18 7.85 -6.09
CA ILE A 66 13.10 9.30 -6.35
C ILE A 66 14.44 9.86 -6.84
N GLY A 67 15.55 9.46 -6.21
CA GLY A 67 16.88 9.92 -6.57
C GLY A 67 17.40 9.33 -7.88
N GLU A 68 17.24 8.02 -8.10
CA GLU A 68 17.72 7.30 -9.27
C GLU A 68 16.97 7.71 -10.55
N GLU A 69 15.66 7.94 -10.45
CA GLU A 69 14.81 8.35 -11.57
C GLU A 69 14.74 9.88 -11.74
N ASN A 70 15.47 10.65 -10.90
CA ASN A 70 15.51 12.12 -10.91
C ASN A 70 14.11 12.77 -10.91
N LEU A 71 13.25 12.33 -9.99
CA LEU A 71 11.85 12.76 -9.88
C LEU A 71 11.72 14.13 -9.20
N ASP A 72 10.55 14.76 -9.32
CA ASP A 72 10.15 15.94 -8.53
C ASP A 72 10.14 15.57 -7.05
N GLU A 73 11.22 15.92 -6.35
CA GLU A 73 11.48 15.47 -5.00
C GLU A 73 10.44 16.00 -4.00
N GLU A 74 9.98 17.24 -4.16
CA GLU A 74 9.04 17.88 -3.23
C GLU A 74 7.67 17.20 -3.30
N LYS A 75 7.09 17.10 -4.51
CA LYS A 75 5.78 16.46 -4.69
C LYS A 75 5.82 14.97 -4.39
N SER A 76 6.91 14.30 -4.76
CA SER A 76 7.08 12.87 -4.48
C SER A 76 7.19 12.61 -2.98
N LYS A 77 7.87 13.48 -2.22
CA LYS A 77 7.95 13.39 -0.76
C LYS A 77 6.61 13.61 -0.10
N GLU A 78 5.83 14.58 -0.57
CA GLU A 78 4.48 14.85 -0.08
C GLU A 78 3.57 13.64 -0.27
N ASN A 79 3.52 13.10 -1.50
CA ASN A 79 2.73 11.90 -1.82
C ASN A 79 3.12 10.69 -0.96
N TRP A 80 4.43 10.44 -0.80
CA TRP A 80 4.90 9.38 0.09
C TRP A 80 4.51 9.65 1.55
N GLY A 81 4.66 10.88 2.02
CA GLY A 81 4.36 11.27 3.40
C GLY A 81 2.89 11.02 3.75
N GLU A 82 1.98 11.42 2.87
CA GLU A 82 0.54 11.19 3.06
C GLU A 82 0.22 9.69 3.09
N PHE A 83 0.76 8.92 2.15
CA PHE A 83 0.56 7.48 2.08
C PHE A 83 1.14 6.76 3.31
N ALA A 84 2.36 7.09 3.70
CA ALA A 84 3.04 6.48 4.84
C ALA A 84 2.30 6.77 6.15
N ARG A 85 1.74 7.98 6.32
CA ARG A 85 0.91 8.32 7.47
C ARG A 85 -0.33 7.42 7.54
N LYS A 86 -1.08 7.30 6.44
CA LYS A 86 -2.27 6.43 6.35
C LYS A 86 -1.92 4.95 6.59
N LEU A 87 -0.78 4.49 6.06
CA LEU A 87 -0.29 3.14 6.29
C LEU A 87 0.01 2.89 7.77
N ILE A 88 0.69 3.82 8.45
CA ILE A 88 1.00 3.69 9.88
C ILE A 88 -0.29 3.70 10.71
N GLU A 89 -1.24 4.59 10.40
CA GLU A 89 -2.56 4.62 11.04
C GLU A 89 -3.29 3.28 10.89
N PHE A 90 -3.27 2.69 9.69
CA PHE A 90 -3.82 1.37 9.43
C PHE A 90 -3.14 0.28 10.28
N LEU A 91 -1.80 0.19 10.26
CA LEU A 91 -1.08 -0.81 11.05
C LEU A 91 -1.37 -0.71 12.56
N ASN A 92 -1.49 0.52 13.07
CA ASN A 92 -1.80 0.79 14.47
C ASN A 92 -3.24 0.40 14.81
N ALA A 93 -4.22 0.75 13.97
CA ALA A 93 -5.62 0.38 14.15
C ALA A 93 -5.81 -1.14 14.23
N HIS A 94 -5.04 -1.88 13.43
CA HIS A 94 -5.04 -3.34 13.42
C HIS A 94 -4.13 -3.97 14.50
N ARG A 95 -3.41 -3.18 15.31
CA ARG A 95 -2.48 -3.63 16.37
C ARG A 95 -1.40 -4.61 15.86
N ILE A 96 -0.93 -4.42 14.64
CA ILE A 96 0.08 -5.29 13.99
C ILE A 96 1.46 -4.62 13.83
N SER A 97 1.62 -3.38 14.27
CA SER A 97 2.87 -2.60 14.12
C SER A 97 4.12 -3.26 14.74
N GLU A 98 3.94 -4.08 15.78
CA GLU A 98 5.01 -4.80 16.47
C GLU A 98 5.25 -6.22 15.94
N ARG A 99 4.43 -6.68 14.99
CA ARG A 99 4.58 -8.03 14.43
C ARG A 99 5.59 -8.01 13.29
N PRO A 100 6.32 -9.11 13.07
CA PRO A 100 7.13 -9.25 11.87
C PRO A 100 6.23 -9.14 10.65
N MET A 101 6.70 -8.40 9.65
CA MET A 101 5.94 -8.25 8.42
C MET A 101 6.80 -7.93 7.22
N ARG A 102 6.18 -8.13 6.07
CA ARG A 102 6.65 -7.73 4.75
C ARG A 102 5.59 -6.83 4.13
N ILE A 103 6.04 -5.78 3.45
CA ILE A 103 5.17 -4.82 2.78
C ILE A 103 5.56 -4.79 1.30
N THR A 104 4.56 -4.95 0.43
CA THR A 104 4.68 -4.80 -1.02
C THR A 104 3.95 -3.53 -1.43
N LEU A 105 4.68 -2.50 -1.82
CA LEU A 105 4.15 -1.24 -2.32
C LEU A 105 4.03 -1.29 -3.83
N TYR A 106 2.85 -0.97 -4.32
CA TYR A 106 2.57 -0.74 -5.73
C TYR A 106 2.55 0.75 -5.98
N TYR A 107 3.28 1.21 -6.99
CA TYR A 107 3.40 2.62 -7.30
C TYR A 107 3.44 2.85 -8.80
N THR A 108 3.29 4.11 -9.19
CA THR A 108 3.57 4.59 -10.54
C THR A 108 4.41 5.86 -10.47
N ILE A 109 5.08 6.17 -11.57
CA ILE A 109 5.65 7.49 -11.82
C ILE A 109 4.80 8.14 -12.91
N GLN A 110 4.25 9.32 -12.63
CA GLN A 110 3.46 10.09 -13.59
C GLN A 110 3.91 11.55 -13.51
N ASP A 111 4.20 12.17 -14.65
CA ASP A 111 4.69 13.55 -14.75
C ASP A 111 5.93 13.80 -13.86
N SER A 112 6.85 12.83 -13.83
CA SER A 112 8.04 12.81 -12.95
C SER A 112 7.73 12.88 -11.46
N VAL A 113 6.53 12.51 -11.03
CA VAL A 113 6.13 12.44 -9.61
C VAL A 113 5.90 10.99 -9.18
N PHE A 114 6.51 10.58 -8.07
CA PHE A 114 6.24 9.29 -7.43
C PHE A 114 4.82 9.27 -6.83
N LYS A 115 4.02 8.29 -7.21
CA LYS A 115 2.64 8.11 -6.74
C LYS A 115 2.45 6.69 -6.19
N PRO A 116 2.41 6.51 -4.85
CA PRO A 116 2.06 5.23 -4.25
C PRO A 116 0.56 4.95 -4.47
N LEU A 117 0.23 3.73 -4.89
CA LEU A 117 -1.13 3.33 -5.25
C LEU A 117 -1.79 2.51 -4.15
N ARG A 118 -1.10 1.46 -3.68
CA ARG A 118 -1.58 0.56 -2.61
C ARG A 118 -0.42 -0.21 -2.00
N ALA A 119 -0.64 -0.76 -0.80
CA ALA A 119 0.31 -1.66 -0.16
C ALA A 119 -0.38 -2.97 0.25
N GLU A 120 0.28 -4.09 -0.01
CA GLU A 120 -0.07 -5.39 0.58
C GLU A 120 0.80 -5.62 1.82
N ILE A 121 0.16 -6.09 2.90
CA ILE A 121 0.79 -6.30 4.20
C ILE A 121 0.69 -7.78 4.53
N GLU A 122 1.85 -8.44 4.60
CA GLU A 122 1.98 -9.82 5.06
C GLU A 122 2.59 -9.78 6.47
N TYR A 123 1.81 -10.02 7.52
CA TYR A 123 2.32 -10.12 8.88
C TYR A 123 2.38 -11.57 9.35
N PHE A 124 3.36 -11.90 10.18
CA PHE A 124 3.63 -13.25 10.63
C PHE A 124 3.32 -13.35 12.13
N PRO A 125 2.36 -14.20 12.53
CA PRO A 125 2.22 -14.61 13.92
C PRO A 125 3.52 -15.30 14.37
N ILE A 126 4.09 -14.89 15.51
CA ILE A 126 5.25 -15.59 16.08
C ILE A 126 4.75 -16.49 17.19
N GLU A 127 5.01 -17.79 17.05
CA GLU A 127 5.03 -18.72 18.16
C GLU A 127 6.50 -19.00 18.51
N PRO A 128 6.93 -18.79 19.76
CA PRO A 128 8.33 -18.97 20.13
C PRO A 128 8.67 -20.46 20.25
N GLU A 129 9.56 -20.94 19.39
CA GLU A 129 10.21 -22.24 19.57
C GLU A 129 11.49 -22.06 20.39
N ARG A 130 11.69 -22.92 21.40
CA ARG A 130 12.87 -22.89 22.27
C ARG A 130 13.70 -24.15 22.06
N ILE A 131 14.97 -23.95 21.75
CA ILE A 131 15.98 -25.00 21.71
C ILE A 131 17.09 -24.60 22.69
N THR A 132 17.53 -25.55 23.51
CA THR A 132 18.64 -25.36 24.44
C THR A 132 19.88 -26.02 23.86
N PHE A 133 20.93 -25.23 23.62
CA PHE A 133 22.24 -25.76 23.28
C PHE A 133 23.04 -26.02 24.56
N VAL A 134 23.61 -27.22 24.67
CA VAL A 134 24.55 -27.59 25.75
C VAL A 134 25.86 -28.01 25.07
N PRO A 135 26.97 -27.27 25.25
CA PRO A 135 28.25 -27.66 24.68
C PRO A 135 28.77 -28.93 25.35
N THR A 136 29.25 -29.90 24.56
CA THR A 136 29.92 -31.09 25.08
C THR A 136 31.39 -30.78 25.36
N SER A 137 31.90 -31.21 26.51
CA SER A 137 33.31 -31.12 26.92
C SER A 137 34.19 -32.11 26.17
#